data_AF-A0A0M8MID6-F1
#
_entry.id   AF-A0A0M8MID6-F1
#
_cell.length_a   1.000
_cell.length_b   1.000
_cell.length_c   1.000
_cell.angle_alpha   90.00
_cell.angle_beta   90.00
_cell.angle_gamma   90.00
#
_symmetry.space_group_name_H-M   'P 1'
#
loop_
_entity.id
_entity.type
_entity.pdbx_description
1 polymer ?
#
loop_
_entity_poly.entity_id
_entity_poly.type
_entity_poly.pdbx_seq_one_letter_code
_entity_poly.pdbx_strand_id
1 'polypeptide(L)'
;MKRFLTIAAIVLIPFAGIYLYGAMPGNIFTETALKNYEREAVSNKSFIIFTPNTKDYAGQCAEEDKRGIRYPGKAAYALLHSQNYFSPGKRLAATQMEELLTLLNDSASYDWGELGTPEVHYYFTFHDNADKCIGVTTIDLLGQTYSYPPTAHMKWGLLNKMDRVKQIIDQK
;
A
#
# COMPACT_ATOMS: atom_id res chain seq x y z
N MET A 1 52.03 -19.12 -32.94
CA MET A 1 50.73 -18.40 -33.00
C MET A 1 49.55 -19.34 -32.71
N LYS A 2 49.46 -19.93 -31.50
CA LYS A 2 48.32 -20.80 -31.11
C LYS A 2 47.94 -20.67 -29.62
N ARG A 3 48.45 -19.66 -28.91
CA ARG A 3 48.24 -19.50 -27.45
C ARG A 3 47.38 -18.29 -27.06
N PHE A 4 46.88 -17.52 -28.04
CA PHE A 4 46.05 -16.34 -27.78
C PHE A 4 44.54 -16.56 -27.97
N LEU A 5 44.12 -17.73 -28.46
CA LEU A 5 42.70 -18.02 -28.73
C LEU A 5 41.97 -18.73 -27.59
N THR A 6 42.67 -19.20 -26.55
CA THR A 6 42.04 -19.96 -25.46
C THR A 6 41.53 -19.08 -24.31
N ILE A 7 41.98 -17.81 -24.23
CA ILE A 7 41.60 -16.91 -23.12
C ILE A 7 40.28 -16.18 -23.42
N ALA A 8 39.90 -16.02 -24.68
CA ALA A 8 38.66 -15.35 -25.06
C ALA A 8 37.39 -16.17 -24.73
N ALA A 9 37.49 -17.49 -24.56
CA ALA A 9 36.33 -18.35 -24.28
C ALA A 9 35.98 -18.49 -22.79
N ILE A 10 36.89 -18.10 -21.88
CA ILE A 10 36.68 -18.28 -20.42
C ILE A 10 36.17 -17.00 -19.75
N VAL A 11 36.38 -15.83 -20.35
CA VAL A 11 35.96 -14.54 -19.77
C VAL A 11 34.54 -14.12 -20.19
N LEU A 12 33.96 -14.74 -21.23
CA LEU A 12 32.62 -14.39 -21.71
C LEU A 12 31.49 -15.24 -21.09
N ILE A 13 31.79 -16.26 -20.28
CA ILE A 13 30.79 -17.20 -19.75
C ILE A 13 30.16 -16.84 -18.39
N PRO A 14 30.65 -15.90 -17.55
CA PRO A 14 29.85 -15.47 -16.39
C PRO A 14 28.81 -14.38 -16.73
N PHE A 15 28.85 -13.72 -17.89
CA PHE A 15 27.91 -12.63 -18.22
C PHE A 15 26.61 -13.09 -18.89
N ALA A 16 26.57 -14.29 -19.46
CA ALA A 16 25.32 -14.85 -20.01
C ALA A 16 24.42 -15.48 -18.92
N GLY A 17 24.97 -15.78 -17.73
CA GLY A 17 24.23 -16.40 -16.62
C GLY A 17 23.43 -15.44 -15.74
N ILE A 18 23.65 -14.13 -15.85
CA ILE A 18 22.96 -13.12 -15.02
C ILE A 18 21.69 -12.58 -15.72
N TYR A 19 21.54 -12.78 -17.03
CA TYR A 19 20.37 -12.32 -17.78
C TYR A 19 19.19 -13.31 -17.80
N LEU A 20 19.33 -14.50 -17.20
CA LEU A 20 18.30 -15.55 -17.18
C LEU A 20 17.49 -15.64 -15.87
N TYR A 21 17.66 -14.69 -14.94
CA TYR A 21 16.79 -14.53 -13.76
C TYR A 21 15.56 -13.64 -14.03
N GLY A 22 15.28 -13.31 -15.30
CA GLY A 22 14.22 -12.37 -15.71
C GLY A 22 12.92 -13.00 -16.20
N ALA A 23 12.66 -14.27 -15.92
CA ALA A 23 11.40 -14.93 -16.27
C ALA A 23 10.86 -15.74 -15.09
N MET A 24 10.58 -15.06 -13.97
CA MET A 24 9.71 -15.63 -12.95
C MET A 24 8.25 -15.47 -13.39
N PRO A 25 7.40 -16.51 -13.26
CA PRO A 25 6.01 -16.46 -13.68
C PRO A 25 5.24 -15.39 -12.89
N GLY A 26 4.61 -14.49 -13.65
CA GLY A 26 4.12 -13.17 -13.24
C GLY A 26 2.86 -13.10 -12.37
N ASN A 27 2.71 -13.94 -11.35
CA ASN A 27 1.58 -13.86 -10.41
C ASN A 27 1.95 -13.86 -8.91
N ILE A 28 3.24 -13.96 -8.55
CA ILE A 28 3.65 -14.18 -7.15
C ILE A 28 4.09 -12.89 -6.44
N PHE A 29 4.46 -11.82 -7.16
CA PHE A 29 5.17 -10.69 -6.55
C PHE A 29 4.25 -9.60 -5.95
N THR A 30 3.01 -9.43 -6.43
CA THR A 30 2.09 -8.38 -5.93
C THR A 30 1.41 -8.77 -4.62
N GLU A 31 0.84 -9.97 -4.53
CA GLU A 31 0.20 -10.45 -3.30
C GLU A 31 1.23 -10.71 -2.20
N THR A 32 2.40 -11.25 -2.53
CA THR A 32 3.48 -11.46 -1.55
C THR A 32 4.04 -10.14 -1.05
N ALA A 33 4.29 -9.15 -1.92
CA ALA A 33 4.76 -7.83 -1.50
C ALA A 33 3.71 -7.12 -0.64
N LEU A 34 2.45 -7.13 -1.06
CA LEU A 34 1.34 -6.56 -0.29
C LEU A 34 1.24 -7.21 1.10
N LYS A 35 1.24 -8.54 1.18
CA LYS A 35 1.24 -9.28 2.45
C LYS A 35 2.47 -8.97 3.32
N ASN A 36 3.63 -8.72 2.70
CA ASN A 36 4.82 -8.31 3.44
C ASN A 36 4.64 -6.90 4.02
N TYR A 37 4.11 -5.94 3.26
CA TYR A 37 3.82 -4.59 3.76
C TYR A 37 2.75 -4.61 4.86
N GLU A 38 1.71 -5.42 4.73
CA GLU A 38 0.70 -5.62 5.78
C GLU A 38 1.34 -6.19 7.05
N ARG A 39 2.19 -7.21 6.92
CA ARG A 39 2.92 -7.80 8.05
C ARG A 39 3.85 -6.77 8.69
N GLU A 40 4.53 -5.98 7.89
CA GLU A 40 5.44 -4.95 8.34
C GLU A 40 4.68 -3.86 9.12
N ALA A 41 3.56 -3.36 8.57
CA ALA A 41 2.67 -2.39 9.22
C ALA A 41 2.16 -2.88 10.58
N VAL A 42 1.75 -4.16 10.67
CA VAL A 42 1.36 -4.80 11.93
C VAL A 42 2.54 -4.86 12.91
N SER A 43 3.72 -5.27 12.43
CA SER A 43 4.92 -5.42 13.27
C SER A 43 5.43 -4.08 13.81
N ASN A 44 5.27 -3.01 13.05
CA ASN A 44 5.70 -1.66 13.41
C ASN A 44 4.71 -0.94 14.34
N LYS A 45 3.61 -1.61 14.74
CA LYS A 45 2.66 -1.17 15.78
C LYS A 45 2.28 0.31 15.64
N SER A 46 1.95 0.74 14.43
CA SER A 46 1.64 2.15 14.17
C SER A 46 0.48 2.68 15.01
N PHE A 47 -0.40 1.79 15.46
CA PHE A 47 -1.30 1.99 16.60
C PHE A 47 -1.85 0.64 17.11
N ILE A 48 -2.34 0.63 18.36
CA ILE A 48 -3.02 -0.54 18.94
C ILE A 48 -4.41 -0.60 18.31
N ILE A 49 -4.76 -1.71 17.64
CA ILE A 49 -6.14 -1.99 17.24
C ILE A 49 -6.95 -2.05 18.53
N PHE A 50 -7.65 -0.95 18.82
CA PHE A 50 -8.54 -0.86 19.94
C PHE A 50 -9.93 -1.18 19.41
N THR A 51 -10.57 -2.20 19.97
CA THR A 51 -11.99 -2.44 19.77
C THR A 51 -12.70 -1.87 20.99
N PRO A 52 -13.26 -0.65 20.91
CA PRO A 52 -13.99 -0.06 22.03
C PRO A 52 -15.12 -0.99 22.46
N ASN A 53 -15.38 -1.07 23.75
CA ASN A 53 -16.55 -1.76 24.30
C ASN A 53 -17.83 -0.90 24.13
N THR A 54 -17.99 -0.27 22.96
CA THR A 54 -19.18 0.48 22.56
C THR A 54 -20.01 -0.37 21.61
N LYS A 55 -21.34 -0.35 21.77
CA LYS A 55 -22.24 -1.22 21.00
C LYS A 55 -22.44 -0.77 19.55
N ASP A 56 -22.15 0.49 19.21
CA ASP A 56 -22.34 1.05 17.87
C ASP A 56 -21.04 1.64 17.28
N TYR A 57 -21.04 1.78 15.96
CA TYR A 57 -19.92 2.29 15.15
C TYR A 57 -19.57 3.74 15.47
N ALA A 58 -20.58 4.59 15.70
CA ALA A 58 -20.38 5.99 16.06
C ALA A 58 -19.61 6.14 17.38
N GLY A 59 -19.93 5.31 18.39
CA GLY A 59 -19.19 5.26 19.64
C GLY A 59 -17.74 4.81 19.45
N GLN A 60 -17.46 3.96 18.45
CA GLN A 60 -16.09 3.55 18.17
C GLN A 60 -15.24 4.69 17.60
N CYS A 61 -15.78 5.42 16.62
CA CYS A 61 -15.12 6.60 16.04
C CYS A 61 -14.87 7.66 17.12
N ALA A 62 -15.87 7.95 17.96
CA ALA A 62 -15.74 8.94 19.04
C ALA A 62 -14.63 8.60 20.06
N GLU A 63 -14.43 7.31 20.36
CA GLU A 63 -13.37 6.88 21.28
C GLU A 63 -11.98 6.93 20.62
N GLU A 64 -11.87 6.66 19.32
CA GLU A 64 -10.64 6.90 18.55
C GLU A 64 -10.28 8.39 18.52
N ASP A 65 -11.26 9.25 18.29
CA ASP A 65 -11.10 10.71 18.31
C ASP A 65 -10.58 11.20 19.66
N LYS A 66 -11.20 10.75 20.75
CA LYS A 66 -10.79 11.08 22.12
C LYS A 66 -9.33 10.68 22.41
N ARG A 67 -8.85 9.61 21.77
CA ARG A 67 -7.49 9.08 21.93
C ARG A 67 -6.51 9.62 20.89
N GLY A 68 -6.97 10.41 19.91
CA GLY A 68 -6.15 10.89 18.81
C GLY A 68 -5.64 9.76 17.90
N ILE A 69 -6.37 8.65 17.81
CA ILE A 69 -6.04 7.53 16.92
C ILE A 69 -6.41 7.93 15.50
N ARG A 70 -5.43 7.89 14.60
CA ARG A 70 -5.59 8.18 13.17
C ARG A 70 -4.82 7.16 12.37
N TYR A 71 -5.39 6.72 11.26
CA TYR A 71 -4.71 5.89 10.29
C TYR A 71 -3.76 6.76 9.42
N PRO A 72 -2.56 6.28 9.07
CA PRO A 72 -1.82 5.11 9.55
C PRO A 72 -0.93 5.43 10.77
N GLY A 73 -1.22 6.51 11.49
CA GLY A 73 -0.33 7.13 12.48
C GLY A 73 0.40 8.33 11.89
N LYS A 74 1.70 8.49 12.21
CA LYS A 74 2.54 9.60 11.72
C LYS A 74 3.34 9.19 10.48
N ALA A 75 2.68 9.17 9.33
CA ALA A 75 3.35 8.91 8.06
C ALA A 75 4.19 10.12 7.62
N ALA A 76 5.42 9.86 7.18
CA ALA A 76 6.33 10.83 6.58
C ALA A 76 6.18 10.89 5.05
N TYR A 77 5.83 9.77 4.42
CA TYR A 77 5.54 9.72 2.99
C TYR A 77 4.63 8.54 2.63
N ALA A 78 4.08 8.59 1.41
CA ALA A 78 3.31 7.51 0.82
C ALA A 78 3.85 7.15 -0.56
N LEU A 79 3.81 5.86 -0.88
CA LEU A 79 4.10 5.31 -2.21
C LEU A 79 2.82 4.74 -2.81
N LEU A 80 2.47 5.18 -4.01
CA LEU A 80 1.41 4.60 -4.84
C LEU A 80 1.98 3.49 -5.70
N HIS A 81 1.36 2.33 -5.65
CA HIS A 81 1.67 1.18 -6.48
C HIS A 81 0.45 0.85 -7.34
N SER A 82 0.70 0.54 -8.61
CA SER A 82 -0.31 -0.03 -9.49
C SER A 82 -0.08 -1.53 -9.62
N GLN A 83 -1.08 -2.29 -10.09
CA GLN A 83 -0.90 -3.69 -10.47
C GLN A 83 0.22 -3.92 -11.50
N ASN A 84 0.73 -2.87 -12.14
CA ASN A 84 1.76 -3.01 -13.16
C ASN A 84 3.11 -3.39 -12.54
N TYR A 85 3.44 -4.68 -12.68
CA TYR A 85 4.49 -5.46 -12.02
C TYR A 85 5.90 -4.86 -12.02
N PHE A 86 6.22 -3.96 -12.95
CA PHE A 86 7.56 -3.41 -13.14
C PHE A 86 7.71 -1.94 -12.74
N SER A 87 6.62 -1.27 -12.33
CA SER A 87 6.72 0.14 -11.95
C SER A 87 7.18 0.24 -10.50
N PRO A 88 8.29 0.96 -10.20
CA PRO A 88 8.56 1.33 -8.84
C PRO A 88 7.38 2.15 -8.28
N GLY A 89 7.12 2.02 -6.99
CA GLY A 89 6.10 2.81 -6.31
C GLY A 89 6.37 4.30 -6.50
N LYS A 90 5.33 5.04 -6.90
CA LYS A 90 5.41 6.49 -7.09
C LYS A 90 5.24 7.18 -5.74
N ARG A 91 6.22 8.01 -5.35
CA ARG A 91 6.05 8.85 -4.16
C ARG A 91 4.99 9.93 -4.41
N LEU A 92 4.03 10.03 -3.49
CA LEU A 92 3.04 11.11 -3.51
C LEU A 92 3.68 12.43 -3.07
N ALA A 93 3.23 13.53 -3.67
CA ALA A 93 3.51 14.86 -3.15
C ALA A 93 2.89 15.02 -1.75
N ALA A 94 3.46 15.89 -0.91
CA ALA A 94 2.96 16.10 0.45
C ALA A 94 1.47 16.49 0.49
N THR A 95 1.05 17.35 -0.43
CA THR A 95 -0.35 17.79 -0.56
C THR A 95 -1.29 16.65 -0.98
N GLN A 96 -0.85 15.79 -1.91
CA GLN A 96 -1.62 14.61 -2.33
C GLN A 96 -1.75 13.59 -1.20
N MET A 97 -0.69 13.40 -0.44
CA MET A 97 -0.70 12.53 0.74
C MET A 97 -1.65 13.07 1.82
N GLU A 98 -1.63 14.38 2.08
CA GLU A 98 -2.53 15.02 3.04
C GLU A 98 -4.00 14.91 2.61
N GLU A 99 -4.30 15.16 1.33
CA GLU A 99 -5.64 15.00 0.78
C GLU A 99 -6.10 13.53 0.87
N LEU A 100 -5.24 12.59 0.51
CA LEU A 100 -5.51 11.16 0.64
C LEU A 100 -5.83 10.80 2.09
N LEU A 101 -4.96 11.15 3.04
CA LEU A 101 -5.15 10.83 4.45
C LEU A 101 -6.42 11.46 5.04
N THR A 102 -6.79 12.65 4.56
CA THR A 102 -8.04 13.32 4.95
C THR A 102 -9.25 12.51 4.49
N LEU A 103 -9.27 12.07 3.23
CA LEU A 103 -10.33 11.20 2.71
C LEU A 103 -10.35 9.87 3.45
N LEU A 104 -9.17 9.27 3.68
CA LEU A 104 -9.06 7.96 4.30
C LEU A 104 -9.51 7.97 5.76
N ASN A 105 -9.36 9.07 6.50
CA ASN A 105 -9.77 9.15 7.91
C ASN A 105 -11.15 9.79 8.12
N ASP A 106 -11.87 10.14 7.04
CA ASP A 106 -13.22 10.70 7.11
C ASP A 106 -14.26 9.59 6.92
N SER A 107 -14.90 9.14 8.02
CA SER A 107 -15.89 8.05 7.97
C SER A 107 -17.11 8.39 7.08
N ALA A 108 -17.37 9.66 6.79
CA ALA A 108 -18.41 10.10 5.86
C ALA A 108 -17.99 9.98 4.38
N SER A 109 -16.73 9.68 4.10
CA SER A 109 -16.23 9.39 2.74
C SER A 109 -16.53 7.95 2.28
N TYR A 110 -17.25 7.18 3.09
CA TYR A 110 -17.56 5.77 2.85
C TYR A 110 -19.04 5.48 2.80
N ASP A 111 -19.43 4.66 1.83
CA ASP A 111 -20.67 3.90 1.87
C ASP A 111 -20.39 2.55 2.54
N TRP A 112 -20.98 2.36 3.72
CA TRP A 112 -20.78 1.17 4.56
C TRP A 112 -21.81 0.08 4.22
N GLY A 113 -21.34 -1.16 4.09
CA GLY A 113 -22.17 -2.32 3.78
C GLY A 113 -21.31 -3.50 3.39
N GLU A 114 -21.89 -4.69 3.18
CA GLU A 114 -21.13 -5.83 2.68
C GLU A 114 -20.55 -5.52 1.29
N LEU A 115 -19.23 -5.54 1.21
CA LEU A 115 -18.50 -5.44 -0.04
C LEU A 115 -18.10 -6.85 -0.47
N GLY A 116 -18.11 -7.07 -1.78
CA GLY A 116 -17.57 -8.30 -2.35
C GLY A 116 -16.08 -8.46 -2.07
N THR A 117 -15.48 -9.52 -2.60
CA THR A 117 -14.02 -9.63 -2.59
C THR A 117 -13.43 -8.57 -3.53
N PRO A 118 -12.65 -7.59 -3.03
CA PRO A 118 -12.12 -6.53 -3.85
C PRO A 118 -11.04 -7.06 -4.80
N GLU A 119 -11.01 -6.54 -6.02
CA GLU A 119 -9.86 -6.69 -6.90
C GLU A 119 -8.87 -5.55 -6.67
N VAL A 120 -7.70 -5.82 -6.10
CA VAL A 120 -6.73 -4.78 -5.77
C VAL A 120 -6.10 -4.22 -7.05
N HIS A 121 -6.49 -3.03 -7.49
CA HIS A 121 -5.95 -2.37 -8.68
C HIS A 121 -4.79 -1.44 -8.34
N TYR A 122 -4.91 -0.75 -7.21
CA TYR A 122 -3.87 0.10 -6.65
C TYR A 122 -3.71 -0.18 -5.17
N TYR A 123 -2.53 0.12 -4.65
CA TYR A 123 -2.34 0.18 -3.21
C TYR A 123 -1.35 1.28 -2.83
N PHE A 124 -1.61 1.90 -1.70
CA PHE A 124 -0.75 2.90 -1.08
C PHE A 124 -0.02 2.25 0.08
N THR A 125 1.30 2.46 0.16
CA THR A 125 2.08 2.13 1.37
C THR A 125 2.54 3.41 2.04
N PHE A 126 2.34 3.50 3.35
CA PHE A 126 2.64 4.66 4.17
C PHE A 126 3.84 4.35 5.05
N HIS A 127 4.81 5.26 5.08
CA HIS A 127 6.10 5.03 5.73
C HIS A 127 6.41 6.15 6.71
N ASP A 128 7.10 5.81 7.80
CA ASP A 128 7.62 6.78 8.76
C ASP A 128 8.97 7.38 8.33
N ASN A 129 9.57 8.22 9.18
CA ASN A 129 10.89 8.82 8.91
C ASN A 129 12.06 7.82 8.97
N ALA A 130 11.82 6.58 9.40
CA ALA A 130 12.79 5.50 9.46
C ALA A 130 12.59 4.49 8.30
N ASP A 131 11.83 4.88 7.27
CA ASP A 131 11.50 4.06 6.10
C ASP A 131 10.78 2.75 6.45
N LYS A 132 10.04 2.74 7.56
CA LYS A 132 9.24 1.59 7.98
C LYS A 132 7.82 1.73 7.47
N CYS A 133 7.29 0.67 6.87
CA CYS A 133 5.88 0.61 6.50
C CYS A 133 5.03 0.61 7.78
N ILE A 134 4.14 1.58 7.90
CA ILE A 134 3.23 1.76 9.05
C ILE A 134 1.76 1.66 8.65
N GLY A 135 1.47 1.61 7.35
CA GLY A 135 0.11 1.43 6.84
C GLY A 135 0.07 1.03 5.37
N VAL A 136 -1.01 0.37 4.99
CA VAL A 136 -1.31 -0.06 3.63
C VAL A 136 -2.79 0.14 3.35
N THR A 137 -3.12 0.81 2.24
CA THR A 137 -4.50 0.90 1.76
C THR A 137 -4.58 0.35 0.36
N THR A 138 -5.38 -0.69 0.15
CA THR A 138 -5.71 -1.20 -1.19
C THR A 138 -6.97 -0.53 -1.71
N ILE A 139 -7.07 -0.42 -3.03
CA ILE A 139 -8.23 0.16 -3.71
C ILE A 139 -8.49 -0.51 -5.06
N ASP A 140 -9.76 -0.78 -5.36
CA ASP A 140 -10.20 -1.25 -6.68
C ASP A 140 -10.65 -0.09 -7.59
N LEU A 141 -11.08 -0.40 -8.82
CA LEU A 141 -11.56 0.63 -9.77
C LEU A 141 -12.87 1.30 -9.37
N LEU A 142 -13.67 0.62 -8.55
CA LEU A 142 -14.96 1.09 -8.06
C LEU A 142 -14.83 1.94 -6.78
N GLY A 143 -13.66 1.90 -6.14
CA GLY A 143 -13.37 2.60 -4.89
C GLY A 143 -13.58 1.74 -3.65
N GLN A 144 -13.73 0.41 -3.76
CA GLN A 144 -13.67 -0.47 -2.60
C GLN A 144 -12.26 -0.41 -2.03
N THR A 145 -12.17 -0.11 -0.74
CA THR A 145 -10.89 0.07 -0.05
C THR A 145 -10.77 -0.81 1.16
N TYR A 146 -9.54 -1.22 1.46
CA TYR A 146 -9.19 -1.95 2.67
C TYR A 146 -7.91 -1.37 3.22
N SER A 147 -7.92 -1.01 4.51
CA SER A 147 -6.76 -0.40 5.16
C SER A 147 -6.24 -1.25 6.30
N TYR A 148 -4.91 -1.34 6.37
CA TYR A 148 -4.17 -2.07 7.39
C TYR A 148 -3.07 -1.17 7.98
N PRO A 149 -3.00 -0.99 9.31
CA PRO A 149 -3.92 -1.54 10.29
C PRO A 149 -5.31 -0.89 10.18
N PRO A 150 -6.38 -1.59 10.57
CA PRO A 150 -7.73 -1.05 10.57
C PRO A 150 -7.97 -0.09 11.75
N THR A 151 -8.69 1.01 11.49
CA THR A 151 -9.32 1.88 12.50
C THR A 151 -10.85 1.84 12.36
N ALA A 152 -11.58 2.38 13.33
CA ALA A 152 -13.03 2.57 13.23
C ALA A 152 -13.36 3.56 12.11
N HIS A 153 -12.63 4.66 12.00
CA HIS A 153 -12.80 5.62 10.91
C HIS A 153 -12.56 5.00 9.53
N MET A 154 -11.71 3.97 9.48
CA MET A 154 -11.15 3.44 8.25
C MET A 154 -10.78 1.97 8.41
N LYS A 155 -11.66 1.09 7.95
CA LYS A 155 -11.47 -0.38 7.99
C LYS A 155 -11.54 -0.98 6.60
N TRP A 156 -12.74 -0.91 6.03
CA TRP A 156 -13.08 -1.35 4.69
C TRP A 156 -14.37 -0.65 4.29
N GLY A 157 -14.50 -0.24 3.04
CA GLY A 157 -15.63 0.57 2.60
C GLY A 157 -15.53 1.00 1.15
N LEU A 158 -16.66 1.39 0.56
CA LEU A 158 -16.71 1.96 -0.78
C LEU A 158 -16.54 3.47 -0.68
N LEU A 159 -15.48 4.01 -1.25
CA LEU A 159 -15.25 5.45 -1.27
C LEU A 159 -16.29 6.16 -2.15
N ASN A 160 -17.17 6.95 -1.52
CA ASN A 160 -18.15 7.75 -2.25
C ASN A 160 -17.52 8.96 -2.98
N LYS A 161 -16.24 9.25 -2.70
CA LYS A 161 -15.42 10.29 -3.35
C LYS A 161 -14.29 9.69 -4.21
N MET A 162 -14.50 8.52 -4.83
CA MET A 162 -13.47 7.84 -5.62
C MET A 162 -12.83 8.72 -6.71
N ASP A 163 -13.58 9.63 -7.34
CA ASP A 163 -13.04 10.55 -8.34
C ASP A 163 -11.92 11.45 -7.81
N ARG A 164 -11.95 11.81 -6.52
CA ARG A 164 -10.85 12.55 -5.87
C ARG A 164 -9.60 11.70 -5.73
N VAL A 165 -9.76 10.43 -5.37
CA VAL A 165 -8.64 9.50 -5.29
C VAL A 165 -8.06 9.21 -6.67
N LYS A 166 -8.89 9.12 -7.72
CA LYS A 166 -8.41 9.02 -9.11
C LYS A 166 -7.56 10.21 -9.52
N GLN A 167 -7.91 11.43 -9.12
CA GLN A 167 -7.07 12.61 -9.37
C GLN A 167 -5.68 12.48 -8.74
N ILE A 168 -5.59 11.89 -7.54
CA ILE A 168 -4.30 11.61 -6.88
C ILE A 168 -3.51 10.52 -7.64
N ILE A 169 -4.20 9.50 -8.14
CA ILE A 169 -3.59 8.39 -8.89
C ILE A 169 -3.08 8.83 -10.27
N ASP A 170 -3.87 9.64 -10.99
CA ASP A 170 -3.65 9.97 -12.40
C ASP A 170 -2.74 11.19 -12.63
N GLN A 171 -2.59 12.06 -11.63
CA GLN A 171 -1.66 13.19 -11.72
C GLN A 171 -0.24 12.68 -11.87
N LYS A 172 0.38 12.91 -13.05
CA LYS A 172 1.78 12.56 -13.35
C LYS A 172 2.75 13.56 -12.75
#